data_AF-K9WDR6-F1
#
_entry.id   AF-K9WDR6-F1
#
_cell.length_a   1.000
_cell.length_b   1.000
_cell.length_c   1.000
_cell.angle_alpha   90.00
_cell.angle_beta   90.00
_cell.angle_gamma   90.00
#
_symmetry.space_group_name_H-M   'P 1'
#
loop_
_entity.id
_entity.type
_entity.pdbx_description
1 polymer ?
#
loop_
_entity_poly.entity_id
_entity_poly.type
_entity_poly.pdbx_seq_one_letter_code
_entity_poly.pdbx_strand_id
1 'polypeptide(L)'
;MNAEILYPCPCCGYMTLNQEPPGTYLICPICFWEDDAEQDFSSNRVSLRQAQRNFIEFGACEREWLKDVRHPTSNDQRAPGWETIDILAEKTRLLLIEKITAAFDGVSRQNGISLHAARALDDYSSLEEAKKIGREMDRDTQWQEVPDKWLMQFQDIFPFLDPKGFRYYIPAYMVWSLKEPKASSSNSLSSLMWALENKSRHFQPHLEILNQEQLQVVSDYIDFVNNYIY
;
A
#
# COMPACT_ATOMS: atom_id res chain seq x y z
N MET A 1 24.68 -13.31 -37.55
CA MET A 1 25.03 -12.85 -36.18
C MET A 1 23.75 -12.89 -35.38
N ASN A 2 23.64 -13.78 -34.40
CA ASN A 2 22.52 -13.74 -33.46
C ASN A 2 22.68 -12.46 -32.65
N ALA A 3 21.66 -11.59 -32.64
CA ALA A 3 21.64 -10.47 -31.72
C ALA A 3 21.68 -11.03 -30.30
N GLU A 4 22.61 -10.56 -29.48
CA GLU A 4 22.64 -10.91 -28.06
C GLU A 4 21.37 -10.35 -27.42
N ILE A 5 20.57 -11.22 -26.79
CA ILE A 5 19.35 -10.82 -26.11
C ILE A 5 19.77 -10.19 -24.79
N LEU A 6 19.44 -8.91 -24.62
CA LEU A 6 19.68 -8.18 -23.38
C LEU A 6 18.35 -8.00 -22.63
N TYR A 7 18.44 -7.92 -21.31
CA TYR A 7 17.35 -7.72 -20.37
C TYR A 7 17.58 -6.45 -19.56
N PRO A 8 16.50 -5.78 -19.11
CA PRO A 8 16.61 -4.53 -18.38
C PRO A 8 17.18 -4.77 -16.98
N CYS A 9 18.16 -3.97 -16.58
CA CYS A 9 18.55 -3.89 -15.18
C CYS A 9 17.37 -3.40 -14.32
N PRO A 10 17.01 -4.07 -13.21
CA PRO A 10 15.88 -3.65 -12.38
C PRO A 10 16.09 -2.26 -11.75
N CYS A 11 17.34 -1.83 -11.55
CA CYS A 11 17.68 -0.54 -10.94
C CYS A 11 17.60 0.64 -11.92
N CYS A 12 18.14 0.51 -13.14
CA CYS A 12 18.24 1.64 -14.08
C CYS A 12 17.39 1.49 -15.35
N GLY A 13 16.85 0.30 -15.60
CA GLY A 13 16.00 0.00 -16.75
C GLY A 13 16.73 -0.14 -18.09
N TYR A 14 18.04 0.07 -18.14
CA TYR A 14 18.83 -0.12 -19.35
C TYR A 14 19.03 -1.61 -19.64
N MET A 15 18.98 -1.96 -20.93
CA MET A 15 19.16 -3.31 -21.44
C MET A 15 20.65 -3.68 -21.36
N THR A 16 21.09 -4.19 -20.22
CA THR A 16 22.52 -4.47 -19.96
C THR A 16 22.81 -5.89 -19.50
N LEU A 17 21.79 -6.65 -19.11
CA LEU A 17 21.96 -8.00 -18.56
C LEU A 17 21.81 -9.02 -19.68
N ASN A 18 22.70 -10.00 -19.78
CA ASN A 18 22.60 -11.06 -20.81
C ASN A 18 21.82 -12.30 -20.33
N GLN A 19 21.24 -12.23 -19.14
CA GLN A 19 20.34 -13.22 -18.56
C GLN A 19 19.11 -12.50 -18.01
N GLU A 20 17.98 -13.19 -17.98
CA GLU A 20 16.71 -12.65 -17.52
C GLU A 20 16.71 -12.50 -15.99
N PRO A 21 16.58 -11.27 -15.44
CA PRO A 21 16.43 -11.06 -14.00
C PRO A 21 15.06 -11.56 -13.49
N PRO A 22 14.88 -11.81 -12.18
CA PRO A 22 15.81 -11.53 -11.10
C PRO A 22 16.76 -12.71 -10.76
N GLY A 23 17.84 -12.41 -10.02
CA GLY A 23 18.71 -13.42 -9.40
C GLY A 23 19.82 -13.94 -10.31
N THR A 24 20.25 -13.13 -11.29
CA THR A 24 21.34 -13.48 -12.21
C THR A 24 22.73 -13.22 -11.64
N TYR A 25 22.82 -12.47 -10.53
CA TYR A 25 24.08 -11.97 -9.93
C TYR A 25 24.93 -11.14 -10.90
N LEU A 26 24.34 -10.66 -11.99
CA LEU A 26 25.01 -9.81 -12.95
C LEU A 26 25.06 -8.37 -12.44
N ILE A 27 26.21 -7.73 -12.60
CA ILE A 27 26.40 -6.32 -12.24
C ILE A 27 26.13 -5.45 -13.47
N CYS A 28 25.17 -4.54 -13.35
CA CYS A 28 24.89 -3.57 -14.40
C CYS A 28 26.06 -2.58 -14.54
N PRO A 29 26.69 -2.43 -15.71
CA PRO A 29 27.80 -1.49 -15.88
C PRO A 29 27.36 -0.02 -15.80
N ILE A 30 26.07 0.28 -15.95
CA ILE A 30 25.54 1.64 -15.95
C ILE A 30 25.28 2.17 -14.56
N CYS A 31 24.71 1.34 -13.67
CA CYS A 31 24.36 1.76 -12.32
C CYS A 31 25.07 0.98 -11.22
N PHE A 32 25.81 -0.07 -11.56
CA PHE A 32 26.51 -0.97 -10.64
C PHE A 32 25.60 -1.79 -9.71
N TRP A 33 24.30 -1.87 -10.00
CA TRP A 33 23.39 -2.78 -9.29
C TRP A 33 23.72 -4.23 -9.63
N GLU A 34 23.93 -5.06 -8.62
CA GLU A 34 23.98 -6.52 -8.75
C GLU A 34 22.56 -7.07 -8.72
N ASP A 35 22.17 -7.81 -9.76
CA ASP A 35 20.84 -8.43 -9.87
C ASP A 35 20.71 -9.64 -8.93
N ASP A 36 20.53 -9.34 -7.66
CA ASP A 36 20.25 -10.32 -6.62
C ASP A 36 18.74 -10.40 -6.34
N ALA A 37 18.21 -11.63 -6.26
CA ALA A 37 16.81 -11.91 -5.96
C ALA A 37 16.53 -11.93 -4.45
N GLU A 38 17.54 -12.13 -3.60
CA GLU A 38 17.37 -12.28 -2.16
C GLU A 38 17.93 -11.08 -1.40
N GLN A 39 17.14 -10.49 -0.49
CA GLN A 39 17.60 -9.35 0.32
C GLN A 39 18.54 -9.77 1.46
N ASP A 40 18.36 -10.97 2.04
CA ASP A 40 19.06 -11.39 3.26
C ASP A 40 20.55 -11.73 3.03
N PHE A 41 20.94 -12.01 1.79
CA PHE A 41 22.33 -12.34 1.41
C PHE A 41 22.89 -11.41 0.33
N SER A 42 22.24 -10.27 0.09
CA SER A 42 22.66 -9.38 -0.99
C SER A 42 23.98 -8.69 -0.74
N SER A 43 24.81 -8.64 -1.78
CA SER A 43 25.98 -7.76 -1.82
C SER A 43 25.59 -6.28 -1.83
N ASN A 44 24.36 -5.96 -2.28
CA ASN A 44 23.84 -4.60 -2.29
C ASN A 44 23.51 -4.16 -0.85
N ARG A 45 24.00 -2.99 -0.42
CA ARG A 45 23.73 -2.47 0.93
C ARG A 45 22.44 -1.67 1.03
N VAL A 46 21.82 -1.38 -0.12
CA VAL A 46 20.57 -0.64 -0.22
C VAL A 46 19.50 -1.48 -0.92
N SER A 47 18.23 -1.26 -0.59
CA SER A 47 17.12 -1.89 -1.31
C SER A 47 17.08 -1.44 -2.78
N LEU A 48 16.49 -2.27 -3.65
CA LEU A 48 16.30 -1.92 -5.07
C LEU A 48 15.59 -0.57 -5.25
N ARG A 49 14.58 -0.29 -4.42
CA ARG A 49 13.86 0.98 -4.41
C ARG A 49 14.79 2.15 -4.10
N GLN A 50 15.69 2.01 -3.13
CA GLN A 50 16.67 3.03 -2.81
C GLN A 50 17.75 3.15 -3.91
N ALA A 51 18.18 2.04 -4.51
CA ALA A 51 19.12 2.05 -5.63
C ALA A 51 18.54 2.77 -6.86
N GLN A 52 17.26 2.59 -7.17
CA GLN A 52 16.57 3.33 -8.23
C GLN A 52 16.57 4.85 -7.97
N ARG A 53 16.30 5.28 -6.72
CA ARG A 53 16.37 6.70 -6.32
C ARG A 53 17.80 7.24 -6.45
N ASN A 54 18.78 6.49 -5.94
CA ASN A 54 20.19 6.82 -6.01
C ASN A 54 20.65 6.99 -7.47
N PHE A 55 20.24 6.08 -8.36
CA PHE A 55 20.58 6.16 -9.77
C PHE A 55 19.99 7.40 -10.44
N ILE A 56 18.73 7.76 -10.11
CA ILE A 56 18.12 8.99 -10.61
C ILE A 56 18.86 10.23 -10.08
N GLU A 57 19.27 10.22 -8.81
CA GLU A 57 19.91 11.37 -8.17
C GLU A 57 21.36 11.58 -8.64
N PHE A 58 22.16 10.52 -8.73
CA PHE A 58 23.60 10.62 -8.97
C PHE A 58 24.19 9.58 -9.92
N GLY A 59 23.37 8.73 -10.56
CA GLY A 59 23.83 7.84 -11.65
C GLY A 59 24.46 6.52 -11.23
N ALA A 60 24.39 6.13 -9.96
CA ALA A 60 24.81 4.82 -9.47
C ALA A 60 23.81 4.28 -8.42
N CYS A 61 23.80 2.97 -8.18
CA CYS A 61 22.95 2.34 -7.17
C CYS A 61 23.38 2.74 -5.74
N GLU A 62 24.67 3.02 -5.54
CA GLU A 62 25.25 3.51 -4.28
C GLU A 62 26.39 4.49 -4.57
N ARG A 63 26.66 5.42 -3.64
CA ARG A 63 27.69 6.45 -3.84
C ARG A 63 29.10 5.88 -3.96
N GLU A 64 29.37 4.73 -3.34
CA GLU A 64 30.69 4.10 -3.37
C GLU A 64 31.10 3.65 -4.79
N TRP A 65 30.12 3.29 -5.63
CA TRP A 65 30.32 2.77 -6.98
C TRP A 65 30.39 3.84 -8.07
N LEU A 66 30.36 5.13 -7.71
CA LEU A 66 30.43 6.25 -8.67
C LEU A 66 31.66 6.21 -9.58
N LYS A 67 32.73 5.53 -9.19
CA LYS A 67 33.96 5.40 -9.97
C LYS A 67 33.95 4.19 -10.92
N ASP A 68 33.05 3.25 -10.70
CA ASP A 68 32.98 1.96 -11.40
C ASP A 68 31.81 1.90 -12.40
N VAL A 69 30.88 2.87 -12.34
CA VAL A 69 29.83 3.04 -13.34
C VAL A 69 30.36 3.63 -14.65
N ARG A 70 29.71 3.27 -15.76
CA ARG A 70 29.80 4.03 -17.03
C ARG A 70 28.52 4.84 -17.24
N HIS A 71 28.65 6.04 -17.78
CA HIS A 71 27.49 6.80 -18.21
C HIS A 71 26.77 6.12 -19.40
N PRO A 72 25.42 6.17 -19.46
CA PRO A 72 24.67 5.75 -20.64
C PRO A 72 25.10 6.54 -21.88
N THR A 73 25.17 5.86 -23.01
CA THR A 73 25.46 6.40 -24.34
C THR A 73 24.21 6.42 -25.21
N SER A 74 24.28 7.01 -26.40
CA SER A 74 23.17 6.97 -27.37
C SER A 74 22.81 5.57 -27.86
N ASN A 75 23.69 4.58 -27.66
CA ASN A 75 23.44 3.19 -28.05
C ASN A 75 22.72 2.39 -26.96
N ASP A 76 22.70 2.92 -25.72
CA ASP A 76 22.03 2.26 -24.61
C ASP A 76 20.53 2.51 -24.68
N GLN A 77 19.78 1.41 -24.71
CA GLN A 77 18.32 1.45 -24.72
C GLN A 77 17.79 1.09 -23.35
N ARG A 78 16.73 1.79 -22.91
CA ARG A 78 15.92 1.34 -21.77
C ARG A 78 14.80 0.44 -22.26
N ALA A 79 14.36 -0.47 -21.41
CA ALA A 79 13.13 -1.21 -21.64
C ALA A 79 11.97 -0.22 -21.86
N PRO A 80 11.19 -0.38 -22.94
CA PRO A 80 9.99 0.43 -23.16
C PRO A 80 9.05 0.34 -21.96
N GLY A 81 8.63 1.49 -21.42
CA GLY A 81 7.73 1.54 -20.28
C GLY A 81 8.38 1.20 -18.93
N TRP A 82 9.71 1.11 -18.84
CA TRP A 82 10.37 0.97 -17.54
C TRP A 82 10.10 2.19 -16.65
N GLU A 83 9.71 1.92 -15.41
CA GLU A 83 9.46 2.93 -14.38
C GLU A 83 10.04 2.45 -13.05
N THR A 84 10.34 3.39 -12.15
CA THR A 84 10.77 3.04 -10.80
C THR A 84 9.62 2.48 -9.99
N ILE A 85 9.97 1.74 -8.94
CA ILE A 85 9.04 1.23 -7.93
C ILE A 85 8.23 2.38 -7.34
N ASP A 86 8.82 3.57 -7.13
CA ASP A 86 8.07 4.73 -6.63
C ASP A 86 7.00 5.23 -7.60
N ILE A 87 7.31 5.30 -8.91
CA ILE A 87 6.35 5.74 -9.92
C ILE A 87 5.23 4.71 -10.06
N LEU A 88 5.58 3.42 -10.09
CA LEU A 88 4.61 2.33 -10.15
C LEU A 88 3.71 2.29 -8.91
N ALA A 89 4.30 2.45 -7.72
CA ALA A 89 3.58 2.53 -6.46
C ALA A 89 2.60 3.72 -6.47
N GLU A 90 3.04 4.90 -6.90
CA GLU A 90 2.18 6.10 -6.93
C GLU A 90 1.01 5.95 -7.90
N LYS A 91 1.26 5.45 -9.11
CA LYS A 91 0.18 5.18 -10.08
C LYS A 91 -0.81 4.14 -9.54
N THR A 92 -0.30 3.06 -8.95
CA THR A 92 -1.13 2.00 -8.38
C THR A 92 -1.96 2.53 -7.22
N ARG A 93 -1.36 3.35 -6.35
CA ARG A 93 -2.02 4.02 -5.21
C ARG A 93 -3.18 4.89 -5.66
N LEU A 94 -2.97 5.74 -6.67
CA LEU A 94 -4.00 6.64 -7.21
C LEU A 94 -5.17 5.84 -7.82
N LEU A 95 -4.87 4.85 -8.66
CA LEU A 95 -5.90 3.98 -9.25
C LEU A 95 -6.67 3.20 -8.17
N LEU A 96 -5.98 2.73 -7.14
CA LEU A 96 -6.60 2.01 -6.04
C LEU A 96 -7.55 2.92 -5.23
N ILE A 97 -7.18 4.18 -4.97
CA ILE A 97 -8.08 5.15 -4.33
C ILE A 97 -9.36 5.33 -5.16
N GLU A 98 -9.24 5.46 -6.48
CA GLU A 98 -10.40 5.58 -7.38
C GLU A 98 -11.29 4.33 -7.32
N LYS A 99 -10.69 3.14 -7.41
CA LYS A 99 -11.40 1.86 -7.31
C LYS A 99 -12.13 1.69 -5.98
N ILE A 100 -11.46 1.97 -4.85
CA ILE A 100 -12.08 1.91 -3.52
C ILE A 100 -13.25 2.88 -3.44
N THR A 101 -13.05 4.11 -3.92
CA THR A 101 -14.09 5.14 -3.89
C THR A 101 -15.31 4.69 -4.68
N ALA A 102 -15.12 4.11 -5.87
CA ALA A 102 -16.22 3.60 -6.69
C ALA A 102 -16.94 2.39 -6.06
N ALA A 103 -16.18 1.41 -5.54
CA ALA A 103 -16.75 0.18 -4.97
C ALA A 103 -17.56 0.43 -3.67
N PHE A 104 -17.27 1.53 -2.97
CA PHE A 104 -17.98 1.95 -1.76
C PHE A 104 -18.84 3.21 -1.96
N ASP A 105 -19.06 3.63 -3.21
CA ASP A 105 -19.92 4.78 -3.48
C ASP A 105 -21.35 4.55 -2.98
N GLY A 106 -21.94 5.57 -2.36
CA GLY A 106 -23.28 5.50 -1.78
C GLY A 106 -23.48 4.53 -0.60
N VAL A 107 -22.41 3.90 -0.07
CA VAL A 107 -22.51 3.05 1.12
C VAL A 107 -22.96 3.89 2.32
N SER A 108 -24.16 3.60 2.82
CA SER A 108 -24.70 4.23 4.04
C SER A 108 -24.40 3.38 5.27
N ARG A 109 -24.09 4.05 6.39
CA ARG A 109 -23.95 3.41 7.72
C ARG A 109 -25.25 2.75 8.19
N GLN A 110 -26.40 3.20 7.67
CA GLN A 110 -27.72 2.78 8.13
C GLN A 110 -27.84 2.92 9.66
N ASN A 111 -28.17 1.84 10.37
CA ASN A 111 -28.19 1.74 11.82
C ASN A 111 -26.93 1.10 12.42
N GLY A 112 -25.85 1.00 11.63
CA GLY A 112 -24.57 0.47 12.05
C GLY A 112 -23.90 1.29 13.15
N ILE A 113 -23.01 0.65 13.91
CA ILE A 113 -22.27 1.29 15.00
C ILE A 113 -21.29 2.31 14.41
N SER A 114 -21.36 3.55 14.92
CA SER A 114 -20.47 4.65 14.53
C SER A 114 -19.15 4.62 15.30
N LEU A 115 -18.15 5.43 14.92
CA LEU A 115 -16.82 5.41 15.59
C LEU A 115 -16.90 5.76 17.07
N HIS A 116 -17.63 6.82 17.45
CA HIS A 116 -17.76 7.17 18.87
C HIS A 116 -18.65 6.19 19.62
N ALA A 117 -19.65 5.58 18.96
CA ALA A 117 -20.42 4.50 19.55
C ALA A 117 -19.56 3.24 19.80
N ALA A 118 -18.68 2.88 18.86
CA ALA A 118 -17.74 1.78 19.00
C ALA A 118 -16.78 2.03 20.18
N ARG A 119 -16.24 3.25 20.29
CA ARG A 119 -15.43 3.63 21.46
C ARG A 119 -16.22 3.53 22.76
N ALA A 120 -17.45 4.01 22.80
CA ALA A 120 -18.26 3.91 24.01
C ALA A 120 -18.55 2.45 24.42
N LEU A 121 -18.74 1.55 23.45
CA LEU A 121 -18.89 0.11 23.71
C LEU A 121 -17.61 -0.51 24.29
N ASP A 122 -16.45 -0.11 23.77
CA ASP A 122 -15.13 -0.50 24.30
C ASP A 122 -14.95 0.00 25.74
N ASP A 123 -15.40 1.22 26.03
CA ASP A 123 -15.47 1.82 27.37
C ASP A 123 -16.65 1.27 28.22
N TYR A 124 -17.18 0.09 27.89
CA TYR A 124 -18.21 -0.64 28.63
C TYR A 124 -19.58 0.05 28.77
N SER A 125 -19.88 1.03 27.93
CA SER A 125 -21.22 1.65 27.89
C SER A 125 -22.27 0.66 27.38
N SER A 126 -23.53 0.88 27.78
CA SER A 126 -24.65 0.11 27.21
C SER A 126 -24.81 0.41 25.71
N LEU A 127 -25.39 -0.52 24.95
CA LEU A 127 -25.64 -0.33 23.51
C LEU A 127 -26.48 0.92 23.21
N GLU A 128 -27.46 1.22 24.06
CA GLU A 128 -28.33 2.39 23.89
C GLU A 128 -27.60 3.71 24.14
N GLU A 129 -26.73 3.73 25.16
CA GLU A 129 -25.88 4.87 25.48
C GLU A 129 -24.83 5.11 24.40
N ALA A 130 -24.13 4.05 23.97
CA ALA A 130 -23.17 4.12 22.88
C ALA A 130 -23.80 4.67 21.59
N LYS A 131 -24.98 4.17 21.21
CA LYS A 131 -25.72 4.69 20.05
C LYS A 131 -26.17 6.14 20.24
N LYS A 132 -26.47 6.57 21.47
CA LYS A 132 -26.78 7.98 21.76
C LYS A 132 -25.56 8.87 21.53
N ILE A 133 -24.40 8.49 22.08
CA ILE A 133 -23.13 9.19 21.85
C ILE A 133 -22.82 9.28 20.36
N GLY A 134 -22.95 8.16 19.64
CA GLY A 134 -22.76 8.12 18.19
C GLY A 134 -23.66 9.09 17.43
N ARG A 135 -24.95 9.16 17.76
CA ARG A 135 -25.89 10.13 17.13
C ARG A 135 -25.53 11.60 17.42
N GLU A 136 -24.91 11.87 18.56
CA GLU A 136 -24.52 13.22 18.95
C GLU A 136 -23.23 13.66 18.26
N MET A 137 -22.25 12.75 18.15
CA MET A 137 -20.88 13.02 17.69
C MET A 137 -20.66 12.74 16.19
N ASP A 138 -21.13 11.61 15.68
CA ASP A 138 -20.82 11.11 14.32
C ASP A 138 -21.84 11.62 13.29
N ARG A 139 -21.67 12.88 12.87
CA ARG A 139 -22.57 13.61 11.96
C ARG A 139 -22.30 13.37 10.47
N ASP A 140 -21.29 12.56 10.15
CA ASP A 140 -20.98 12.14 8.79
C ASP A 140 -22.18 11.42 8.16
N THR A 141 -22.50 11.82 6.93
CA THR A 141 -23.56 11.20 6.12
C THR A 141 -23.01 10.29 5.04
N GLN A 142 -21.73 10.49 4.71
CA GLN A 142 -20.95 9.72 3.76
C GLN A 142 -19.59 9.40 4.38
N TRP A 143 -19.05 8.23 4.08
CA TRP A 143 -17.79 7.78 4.70
C TRP A 143 -16.60 8.68 4.35
N GLN A 144 -16.66 9.40 3.22
CA GLN A 144 -15.66 10.39 2.80
C GLN A 144 -15.60 11.63 3.71
N GLU A 145 -16.64 11.88 4.50
CA GLU A 145 -16.75 13.03 5.42
C GLU A 145 -16.12 12.74 6.79
N VAL A 146 -15.73 11.48 7.04
CA VAL A 146 -15.13 11.07 8.32
C VAL A 146 -13.79 11.80 8.49
N PRO A 147 -13.60 12.57 9.58
CA PRO A 147 -12.38 13.35 9.78
C PRO A 147 -11.13 12.48 9.91
N ASP A 148 -10.05 12.84 9.19
CA ASP A 148 -8.74 12.15 9.28
C ASP A 148 -8.22 12.01 10.72
N LYS A 149 -8.44 13.05 11.55
CA LYS A 149 -8.07 13.02 12.97
C LYS A 149 -8.76 11.89 13.74
N TRP A 150 -9.97 11.49 13.34
CA TRP A 150 -10.71 10.39 13.96
C TRP A 150 -10.17 9.05 13.47
N LEU A 151 -9.85 8.93 12.18
CA LEU A 151 -9.21 7.72 11.63
C LEU A 151 -7.85 7.44 12.31
N MET A 152 -7.11 8.49 12.64
CA MET A 152 -5.87 8.40 13.41
C MET A 152 -6.10 8.10 14.91
N GLN A 153 -7.14 8.67 15.52
CA GLN A 153 -7.42 8.51 16.95
C GLN A 153 -8.06 7.15 17.29
N PHE A 154 -8.98 6.68 16.44
CA PHE A 154 -9.72 5.44 16.64
C PHE A 154 -9.01 4.28 15.94
N GLN A 155 -7.82 3.92 16.44
CA GLN A 155 -6.97 2.90 15.84
C GLN A 155 -7.46 1.46 16.09
N ASP A 156 -8.17 1.22 17.18
CA ASP A 156 -8.47 -0.09 17.78
C ASP A 156 -9.98 -0.41 17.84
N ILE A 157 -10.80 0.31 17.08
CA ILE A 157 -12.26 0.23 17.19
C ILE A 157 -12.92 -0.89 16.38
N PHE A 158 -12.20 -1.55 15.47
CA PHE A 158 -12.77 -2.52 14.52
C PHE A 158 -13.50 -3.69 15.21
N PRO A 159 -13.02 -4.25 16.35
CA PRO A 159 -13.75 -5.29 17.06
C PRO A 159 -15.13 -4.87 17.59
N PHE A 160 -15.34 -3.57 17.79
CA PHE A 160 -16.57 -2.98 18.35
C PHE A 160 -17.52 -2.43 17.29
N LEU A 161 -17.10 -2.40 16.02
CA LEU A 161 -18.00 -2.15 14.91
C LEU A 161 -18.85 -3.40 14.65
N ASP A 162 -20.12 -3.18 14.31
CA ASP A 162 -20.94 -4.22 13.70
C ASP A 162 -20.63 -4.31 12.19
N PRO A 163 -21.09 -5.34 11.46
CA PRO A 163 -20.81 -5.48 10.03
C PRO A 163 -21.18 -4.26 9.18
N LYS A 164 -22.24 -3.53 9.55
CA LYS A 164 -22.66 -2.32 8.83
C LYS A 164 -21.74 -1.13 9.08
N GLY A 165 -21.38 -0.87 10.34
CA GLY A 165 -20.39 0.14 10.69
C GLY A 165 -19.04 -0.16 10.06
N PHE A 166 -18.62 -1.42 10.08
CA PHE A 166 -17.40 -1.88 9.44
C PHE A 166 -17.39 -1.59 7.93
N ARG A 167 -18.41 -2.06 7.20
CA ARG A 167 -18.55 -1.80 5.76
C ARG A 167 -18.53 -0.30 5.43
N TYR A 168 -19.06 0.54 6.32
CA TYR A 168 -19.07 1.99 6.14
C TYR A 168 -17.71 2.64 6.40
N TYR A 169 -16.95 2.23 7.41
CA TYR A 169 -15.71 2.89 7.78
C TYR A 169 -14.45 2.34 7.10
N ILE A 170 -14.38 1.06 6.73
CA ILE A 170 -13.18 0.53 6.07
C ILE A 170 -12.74 1.31 4.82
N PRO A 171 -13.62 1.80 3.92
CA PRO A 171 -13.14 2.63 2.80
C PRO A 171 -12.51 3.95 3.26
N ALA A 172 -13.01 4.57 4.33
CA ALA A 172 -12.43 5.78 4.88
C ALA A 172 -11.00 5.53 5.39
N TYR A 173 -10.78 4.45 6.15
CA TYR A 173 -9.44 4.09 6.64
C TYR A 173 -8.50 3.69 5.50
N MET A 174 -8.95 2.89 4.52
CA MET A 174 -8.13 2.51 3.37
C MET A 174 -7.72 3.72 2.53
N VAL A 175 -8.65 4.64 2.22
CA VAL A 175 -8.33 5.83 1.43
C VAL A 175 -7.43 6.79 2.21
N TRP A 176 -7.68 6.97 3.51
CA TRP A 176 -6.83 7.79 4.38
C TRP A 176 -5.41 7.25 4.45
N SER A 177 -5.23 5.94 4.67
CA SER A 177 -3.90 5.34 4.78
C SER A 177 -3.10 5.42 3.47
N LEU A 178 -3.77 5.38 2.33
CA LEU A 178 -3.14 5.59 1.02
C LEU A 178 -2.79 7.06 0.77
N LYS A 179 -3.39 8.03 1.45
CA LYS A 179 -3.12 9.47 1.25
C LYS A 179 -2.13 10.05 2.25
N GLU A 180 -2.14 9.57 3.49
CA GLU A 180 -1.39 10.16 4.58
C GLU A 180 -0.04 9.46 4.80
N PRO A 181 1.11 10.13 4.57
CA PRO A 181 2.42 9.52 4.75
C PRO A 181 2.67 8.97 6.16
N LYS A 182 2.03 9.55 7.19
CA LYS A 182 2.17 9.09 8.58
C LYS A 182 1.38 7.83 8.90
N ALA A 183 0.43 7.43 8.05
CA ALA A 183 -0.42 6.27 8.29
C ALA A 183 0.39 4.96 8.36
N SER A 184 1.48 4.86 7.59
CA SER A 184 2.40 3.71 7.60
C SER A 184 3.01 3.43 8.98
N SER A 185 3.18 4.48 9.80
CA SER A 185 3.68 4.39 11.17
C SER A 185 2.58 4.35 12.25
N SER A 186 1.30 4.33 11.86
CA SER A 186 0.17 4.39 12.80
C SER A 186 -0.35 3.00 13.18
N ASN A 187 -0.86 2.83 14.41
CA ASN A 187 -1.52 1.56 14.76
C ASN A 187 -2.84 1.39 13.99
N SER A 188 -3.46 2.47 13.50
CA SER A 188 -4.68 2.38 12.69
C SER A 188 -4.49 1.52 11.44
N LEU A 189 -3.33 1.65 10.76
CA LEU A 189 -3.02 0.80 9.59
C LEU A 189 -2.89 -0.67 10.01
N SER A 190 -2.08 -0.96 11.04
CA SER A 190 -1.87 -2.32 11.52
C SER A 190 -3.17 -2.99 11.97
N SER A 191 -4.01 -2.27 12.70
CA SER A 191 -5.31 -2.76 13.15
C SER A 191 -6.31 -2.96 12.00
N LEU A 192 -6.30 -2.07 11.00
CA LEU A 192 -7.09 -2.25 9.78
C LEU A 192 -6.64 -3.52 9.03
N MET A 193 -5.33 -3.66 8.75
CA MET A 193 -4.77 -4.83 8.07
C MET A 193 -5.17 -6.11 8.77
N TRP A 194 -5.01 -6.16 10.10
CA TRP A 194 -5.42 -7.30 10.89
C TRP A 194 -6.93 -7.60 10.75
N ALA A 195 -7.79 -6.59 10.78
CA ALA A 195 -9.24 -6.79 10.63
C ALA A 195 -9.65 -7.27 9.22
N LEU A 196 -8.93 -6.84 8.17
CA LEU A 196 -9.18 -7.24 6.79
C LEU A 196 -8.64 -8.63 6.45
N GLU A 197 -7.48 -9.01 7.00
CA GLU A 197 -6.82 -10.30 6.75
C GLU A 197 -7.34 -11.42 7.65
N ASN A 198 -7.73 -11.11 8.90
CA ASN A 198 -8.08 -12.11 9.88
C ASN A 198 -9.51 -12.64 9.70
N LYS A 199 -9.63 -13.74 8.95
CA LYS A 199 -10.88 -14.50 8.77
C LYS A 199 -11.31 -15.32 10.00
N SER A 200 -10.96 -14.87 11.20
CA SER A 200 -11.49 -15.44 12.44
C SER A 200 -13.02 -15.40 12.46
N ARG A 201 -13.61 -16.20 13.34
CA ARG A 201 -15.06 -16.18 13.60
C ARG A 201 -15.60 -14.78 13.94
N HIS A 202 -14.74 -13.87 14.43
CA HIS A 202 -15.13 -12.51 14.79
C HIS A 202 -15.39 -11.62 13.57
N PHE A 203 -14.46 -11.56 12.61
CA PHE A 203 -14.60 -10.68 11.42
C PHE A 203 -15.26 -11.35 10.22
N GLN A 204 -15.47 -12.67 10.27
CA GLN A 204 -16.18 -13.37 9.20
C GLN A 204 -17.53 -12.68 8.85
N PRO A 205 -18.42 -12.33 9.82
CA PRO A 205 -19.65 -11.61 9.51
C PRO A 205 -19.43 -10.21 8.91
N HIS A 206 -18.33 -9.55 9.26
CA HIS A 206 -17.96 -8.22 8.76
C HIS A 206 -17.48 -8.25 7.31
N LEU A 207 -16.83 -9.33 6.90
CA LEU A 207 -16.39 -9.54 5.52
C LEU A 207 -17.53 -10.08 4.64
N GLU A 208 -18.42 -10.91 5.18
CA GLU A 208 -19.54 -11.53 4.45
C GLU A 208 -20.59 -10.53 3.93
N ILE A 209 -20.69 -9.34 4.52
CA ILE A 209 -21.62 -8.29 4.05
C ILE A 209 -21.07 -7.50 2.84
N LEU A 210 -19.78 -7.64 2.53
CA LEU A 210 -19.16 -6.99 1.38
C LEU A 210 -19.57 -7.70 0.09
N ASN A 211 -19.86 -6.92 -0.95
CA ASN A 211 -20.12 -7.49 -2.27
C ASN A 211 -18.78 -7.88 -2.97
N GLN A 212 -18.87 -8.51 -4.14
CA GLN A 212 -17.68 -8.96 -4.87
C GLN A 212 -16.71 -7.83 -5.22
N GLU A 213 -17.20 -6.67 -5.65
CA GLU A 213 -16.37 -5.51 -5.98
C GLU A 213 -15.64 -4.96 -4.75
N GLN A 214 -16.33 -4.88 -3.61
CA GLN A 214 -15.78 -4.45 -2.33
C GLN A 214 -14.71 -5.41 -1.81
N LEU A 215 -14.94 -6.72 -1.93
CA LEU A 215 -13.95 -7.73 -1.58
C LEU A 215 -12.71 -7.66 -2.47
N GLN A 216 -12.90 -7.42 -3.78
CA GLN A 216 -11.78 -7.29 -4.71
C GLN A 216 -10.90 -6.09 -4.36
N VAL A 217 -11.48 -4.90 -4.11
CA VAL A 217 -10.66 -3.72 -3.76
C VAL A 217 -10.02 -3.83 -2.37
N VAL A 218 -10.62 -4.59 -1.45
CA VAL A 218 -10.00 -4.93 -0.16
C VAL A 218 -8.78 -5.83 -0.38
N SER A 219 -8.87 -6.81 -1.28
CA SER A 219 -7.72 -7.65 -1.66
C SER A 219 -6.62 -6.82 -2.34
N ASP A 220 -6.98 -6.01 -3.34
CA ASP A 220 -6.04 -5.10 -4.03
C ASP A 220 -5.35 -4.15 -3.03
N TYR A 221 -6.07 -3.71 -2.00
CA TYR A 221 -5.52 -2.88 -0.92
C TYR A 221 -4.52 -3.64 -0.04
N ILE A 222 -4.87 -4.85 0.43
CA ILE A 222 -3.96 -5.69 1.22
C ILE A 222 -2.67 -5.94 0.42
N ASP A 223 -2.79 -6.33 -0.84
CA ASP A 223 -1.65 -6.56 -1.72
C ASP A 223 -0.81 -5.30 -1.91
N PHE A 224 -1.43 -4.13 -2.05
CA PHE A 224 -0.70 -2.86 -2.16
C PHE A 224 0.10 -2.57 -0.89
N VAL A 225 -0.51 -2.69 0.29
CA VAL A 225 0.16 -2.42 1.57
C VAL A 225 1.35 -3.35 1.76
N ASN A 226 1.18 -4.65 1.51
CA ASN A 226 2.22 -5.67 1.65
C ASN A 226 3.39 -5.50 0.66
N ASN A 227 3.14 -4.92 -0.52
CA ASN A 227 4.18 -4.75 -1.55
C ASN A 227 4.87 -3.39 -1.53
N TYR A 228 4.24 -2.33 -1.00
CA TYR A 228 4.73 -0.96 -1.16
C TYR A 228 4.88 -0.14 0.12
N ILE A 229 4.26 -0.57 1.23
CA ILE A 229 4.28 0.13 2.52
C ILE A 229 5.12 -0.62 3.56
N TYR A 230 4.90 -1.93 3.68
CA TYR A 230 5.73 -2.82 4.50
C TYR A 230 7.05 -3.21 3.84
#